data_AF-A0A427Y2G8-F1
#
_entry.id   AF-A0A427Y2G8-F1
#
_cell.length_a   1.000
_cell.length_b   1.000
_cell.length_c   1.000
_cell.angle_alpha   90.00
_cell.angle_beta   90.00
_cell.angle_gamma   90.00
#
_symmetry.space_group_name_H-M   'P 1'
#
loop_
_entity.id
_entity.type
_entity.pdbx_description
1 polymer ?
#
loop_
_entity_poly.entity_id
_entity_poly.type
_entity_poly.pdbx_seq_one_letter_code
_entity_poly.pdbx_strand_id
1 'polypeptide(L)'
;MNLDEEVRLYTTNTERERTENLATLYSIIVSLEYLERAYVRDSVTGKEYAPACIKLLAQYKSLMKLVGDEIGGVEAFMKRFKMDHPAALHRLSVGVPATVEHSAEANDGGAETGKWVAETTQSFITFMDALKLNLRAKDQLHPFLTELMSGYSRFKGSGEWEGRGKILHCTALAPTLAPTLAPTLAPTLAPTLAPTLTPTLACALPLVSDDPSTPEQSLHARAISQID
;
A
#
# COMPACT_ATOMS: atom_id res chain seq x y z
N MET A 1 32.58 -16.95 45.61
CA MET A 1 33.35 -17.01 44.35
C MET A 1 34.70 -17.59 44.68
N ASN A 2 35.06 -18.71 44.06
CA ASN A 2 36.40 -19.29 44.18
C ASN A 2 37.34 -18.51 43.26
N LEU A 3 38.42 -17.95 43.80
CA LEU A 3 39.33 -17.05 43.09
C LEU A 3 40.41 -17.79 42.28
N ASP A 4 40.58 -19.09 42.53
CA ASP A 4 41.65 -19.90 41.96
C ASP A 4 41.26 -20.64 40.67
N GLU A 5 40.01 -20.46 40.19
CA GLU A 5 39.49 -21.11 38.99
C GLU A 5 39.03 -20.09 37.95
N GLU A 6 39.45 -20.25 36.69
CA GLU A 6 39.05 -19.37 35.58
C GLU A 6 37.57 -19.55 35.23
N VAL A 7 36.81 -18.45 35.28
CA VAL A 7 35.38 -18.48 34.95
C VAL A 7 35.19 -18.58 33.45
N ARG A 8 34.54 -19.66 33.00
CA ARG A 8 34.20 -19.88 31.59
C ARG A 8 32.87 -19.23 31.24
N LEU A 9 32.77 -18.63 30.05
CA LEU A 9 31.57 -17.95 29.58
C LEU A 9 30.44 -18.92 29.18
N TYR A 10 30.81 -20.11 28.71
CA TYR A 10 29.88 -21.19 28.36
C TYR A 10 30.52 -22.55 28.68
N THR A 11 29.67 -23.54 28.92
CA THR A 11 30.08 -24.93 29.16
C THR A 11 29.51 -25.90 28.12
N THR A 12 28.40 -25.54 27.47
CA THR A 12 27.75 -26.35 26.43
C THR A 12 27.76 -25.67 25.07
N ASN A 13 27.62 -26.45 23.98
CA ASN A 13 27.54 -25.88 22.62
C ASN A 13 26.31 -24.97 22.44
N THR A 14 25.19 -25.33 23.07
CA THR A 14 23.96 -24.52 23.01
C THR A 14 24.15 -23.16 23.72
N GLU A 15 24.84 -23.12 24.86
CA GLU A 15 25.19 -21.85 25.53
C GLU A 15 26.12 -20.98 24.68
N ARG A 16 27.08 -21.61 23.98
CA ARG A 16 27.97 -20.91 23.05
C ARG A 16 27.19 -20.23 21.94
N GLU A 17 26.31 -20.95 21.25
CA GLU A 17 25.47 -20.41 20.18
C GLU A 17 24.56 -19.28 20.67
N ARG A 18 23.95 -19.43 21.85
CA ARG A 18 23.17 -18.35 22.49
C ARG A 18 24.02 -17.10 22.73
N THR A 19 25.22 -17.29 23.28
CA THR A 19 26.13 -16.18 23.57
C THR A 19 26.61 -15.49 22.29
N GLU A 20 26.85 -16.23 21.22
CA GLU A 20 27.20 -15.69 19.91
C GLU A 20 26.06 -14.85 19.30
N ASN A 21 24.81 -15.30 19.46
CA ASN A 21 23.63 -14.53 19.03
C ASN A 21 23.50 -13.22 19.84
N LEU A 22 23.67 -13.28 21.15
CA LEU A 22 23.65 -12.08 22.01
C LEU A 22 24.81 -11.13 21.70
N ALA A 23 25.99 -11.65 21.40
CA ALA A 23 27.15 -10.85 20.99
C ALA A 23 26.95 -10.20 19.62
N THR A 24 26.29 -10.89 18.69
CA THR A 24 25.90 -10.32 17.39
C THR A 24 24.87 -9.21 17.56
N LEU A 25 23.91 -9.37 18.46
CA LEU A 25 22.95 -8.33 18.78
C LEU A 25 23.63 -7.09 19.36
N TYR A 26 24.57 -7.31 20.30
CA TYR A 26 25.40 -6.26 20.89
C TYR A 26 26.14 -5.48 19.80
N SER A 27 26.82 -6.18 18.89
CA SER A 27 27.63 -5.52 17.84
C SER A 27 26.77 -4.72 16.87
N ILE A 28 25.57 -5.21 16.51
CA ILE A 28 24.63 -4.48 15.65
C ILE A 28 24.17 -3.18 16.33
N ILE A 29 23.78 -3.24 17.60
CA ILE A 29 23.30 -2.05 18.35
C ILE A 29 24.41 -0.99 18.43
N VAL A 30 25.63 -1.39 18.78
CA VAL A 30 26.77 -0.48 18.86
C VAL A 30 27.11 0.12 17.49
N SER A 31 27.11 -0.71 16.45
CA SER A 31 27.38 -0.24 15.07
C SER A 31 26.33 0.75 14.59
N LEU A 32 25.06 0.52 14.94
CA LEU A 32 23.96 1.42 14.61
C LEU A 32 24.13 2.77 15.32
N GLU A 33 24.47 2.79 16.61
CA GLU A 33 24.74 4.03 17.36
C GLU A 33 25.85 4.85 16.70
N TYR A 34 26.98 4.23 16.35
CA TYR A 34 28.08 4.93 15.69
C TYR A 34 27.70 5.43 14.30
N LEU A 35 26.91 4.67 13.55
CA LEU A 35 26.40 5.07 12.25
C LEU A 35 25.49 6.31 12.37
N GLU A 36 24.57 6.34 13.34
CA GLU A 36 23.73 7.50 13.62
C GLU A 36 24.56 8.72 14.00
N ARG A 37 25.53 8.56 14.91
CA ARG A 37 26.40 9.66 15.36
C ARG A 37 27.35 10.15 14.25
N ALA A 38 27.73 9.30 13.31
CA ALA A 38 28.53 9.68 12.16
C ALA A 38 27.69 10.49 11.15
N TYR A 39 26.44 10.09 10.95
CA TYR A 39 25.49 10.82 10.10
C TYR A 39 25.16 12.21 10.68
N VAL A 40 24.90 12.31 11.98
CA VAL A 40 24.63 13.60 12.67
C VAL A 40 25.83 14.55 12.61
N ARG A 41 27.05 14.03 12.46
CA ARG A 41 28.28 14.82 12.31
C ARG A 41 28.68 15.05 10.84
N ASP A 42 27.77 14.77 9.89
CA ASP A 42 28.01 14.85 8.44
C ASP A 42 29.28 14.10 7.97
N SER A 43 29.71 13.09 8.73
CA SER A 43 30.90 12.28 8.38
C SER A 43 30.58 11.19 7.35
N VAL A 44 29.30 10.87 7.18
CA VAL A 44 28.78 9.89 6.21
C VAL A 44 27.62 10.54 5.46
N THR A 45 27.61 10.40 4.13
CA THR A 45 26.55 10.98 3.31
C THR A 45 25.26 10.18 3.41
N GLY A 46 24.10 10.83 3.21
CA GLY A 46 22.79 10.15 3.24
C GLY A 46 22.67 8.97 2.27
N LYS A 47 23.40 9.01 1.15
CA LYS A 47 23.44 7.93 0.13
C LYS A 47 24.11 6.66 0.64
N GLU A 48 25.11 6.78 1.51
CA GLU A 48 25.83 5.64 2.10
C GLU A 48 25.17 5.18 3.40
N TYR A 49 24.69 6.14 4.18
CA TYR A 49 24.01 5.91 5.45
C TYR A 49 22.72 5.09 5.29
N ALA A 50 21.85 5.47 4.36
CA ALA A 50 20.54 4.82 4.19
C ALA A 50 20.64 3.31 3.93
N PRO A 51 21.40 2.82 2.93
CA PRO A 51 21.52 1.38 2.68
C PRO A 51 22.21 0.64 3.84
N ALA A 52 23.20 1.26 4.50
CA ALA A 52 23.87 0.66 5.65
C ALA A 52 22.91 0.50 6.86
N CYS A 53 22.12 1.54 7.16
CA CYS A 53 21.14 1.52 8.24
C CYS A 53 20.04 0.48 7.98
N ILE A 54 19.52 0.40 6.75
CA ILE A 54 18.51 -0.61 6.36
C ILE A 54 19.05 -2.03 6.57
N LYS A 55 20.30 -2.28 6.18
CA LYS A 55 20.93 -3.60 6.36
C LYS A 55 21.05 -3.97 7.84
N LEU A 56 21.51 -3.06 8.69
CA LEU A 56 21.63 -3.28 10.14
C LEU A 56 20.25 -3.51 10.79
N LEU A 57 19.24 -2.74 10.39
CA LEU A 57 17.87 -2.91 10.88
C LEU A 57 17.26 -4.25 10.46
N ALA A 58 17.53 -4.72 9.24
CA ALA A 58 17.08 -6.03 8.78
C ALA A 58 17.74 -7.17 9.58
N GLN A 59 19.04 -7.07 9.83
CA GLN A 59 19.77 -8.04 10.65
C GLN A 59 19.25 -8.07 12.09
N TYR A 60 19.03 -6.90 12.69
CA TYR A 60 18.42 -6.77 14.02
C TYR A 60 17.04 -7.45 14.09
N LYS A 61 16.16 -7.19 13.12
CA LYS A 61 14.81 -7.78 13.08
C LYS A 61 14.86 -9.31 13.01
N SER A 62 15.76 -9.87 12.21
CA SER A 62 15.95 -11.32 12.12
C SER A 62 16.46 -11.90 13.43
N LEU A 63 17.40 -11.21 14.09
CA LEU A 63 17.99 -11.67 15.35
C LEU A 63 17.01 -11.54 16.53
N MET A 64 16.15 -10.52 16.54
CA MET A 64 15.07 -10.38 17.52
C MET A 64 14.05 -11.52 17.44
N LYS A 65 13.82 -12.13 16.28
CA LYS A 65 12.97 -13.33 16.19
C LYS A 65 13.59 -14.56 16.84
N LEU A 66 14.92 -14.60 16.91
CA LEU A 66 15.65 -15.74 17.45
C LEU A 66 15.84 -15.63 18.97
N VAL A 67 16.07 -14.42 19.48
CA VAL A 67 16.46 -14.18 20.88
C VAL A 67 15.43 -13.35 21.65
N GLY A 68 14.37 -12.84 21.01
CA GLY A 68 13.41 -11.90 21.60
C GLY A 68 12.75 -12.38 22.88
N ASP A 69 12.38 -13.67 22.95
CA ASP A 69 11.73 -14.28 24.12
C ASP A 69 12.63 -14.30 25.36
N GLU A 70 13.94 -14.51 25.20
CA GLU A 70 14.88 -14.61 26.33
C GLU A 70 15.26 -13.23 26.90
N ILE A 71 15.19 -12.19 26.07
CA ILE A 71 15.72 -10.87 26.43
C ILE A 71 14.62 -9.95 27.00
N GLY A 72 13.35 -10.20 26.65
CA GLY A 72 12.24 -9.34 27.05
C GLY A 72 12.24 -7.97 26.33
N GLY A 73 12.86 -7.90 25.15
CA GLY A 73 12.95 -6.71 24.31
C GLY A 73 14.28 -5.97 24.38
N VAL A 74 14.43 -4.97 23.51
CA VAL A 74 15.70 -4.25 23.32
C VAL A 74 16.09 -3.37 24.51
N GLU A 75 15.12 -2.76 25.19
CA GLU A 75 15.37 -1.89 26.34
C GLU A 75 15.89 -2.69 27.54
N ALA A 76 15.29 -3.86 27.78
CA ALA A 76 15.74 -4.80 28.80
C ALA A 76 17.17 -5.31 28.51
N PHE A 77 17.48 -5.59 27.23
CA PHE A 77 18.83 -5.93 26.79
C PHE A 77 19.82 -4.81 27.13
N MET A 78 19.53 -3.58 26.72
CA MET A 78 20.42 -2.44 26.93
C MET A 78 20.66 -2.20 28.41
N LYS A 79 19.63 -2.32 29.26
CA LYS A 79 19.78 -2.19 30.71
C LYS A 79 20.62 -3.33 31.31
N ARG A 80 20.42 -4.56 30.87
CA ARG A 80 21.15 -5.75 31.35
C ARG A 80 22.66 -5.67 31.04
N PHE A 81 23.00 -5.18 29.86
CA PHE A 81 24.39 -5.05 29.41
C PHE A 81 24.98 -3.65 29.65
N LYS A 82 24.27 -2.75 30.35
CA LYS A 82 24.69 -1.38 30.67
C LYS A 82 25.09 -0.58 29.43
N MET A 83 24.24 -0.62 28.42
CA MET A 83 24.42 0.10 27.16
C MET A 83 23.67 1.43 27.17
N ASP A 84 24.41 2.52 26.98
CA ASP A 84 23.86 3.87 26.82
C ASP A 84 23.87 4.29 25.35
N HIS A 85 22.92 3.77 24.56
CA HIS A 85 22.83 4.00 23.11
C HIS A 85 21.45 4.58 22.73
N PRO A 86 21.16 5.85 23.08
CA PRO A 86 19.85 6.45 22.86
C PRO A 86 19.51 6.67 21.38
N ALA A 87 20.51 6.94 20.52
CA ALA A 87 20.27 7.14 19.09
C ALA A 87 19.90 5.82 18.41
N ALA A 88 20.59 4.74 18.75
CA ALA A 88 20.24 3.40 18.30
C ALA A 88 18.86 2.98 18.83
N LEU A 89 18.54 3.23 20.11
CA LEU A 89 17.23 2.89 20.69
C LEU A 89 16.09 3.56 19.93
N HIS A 90 16.18 4.87 19.71
CA HIS A 90 15.20 5.60 18.93
C HIS A 90 15.02 4.99 17.53
N ARG A 91 16.14 4.69 16.85
CA ARG A 91 16.09 4.10 15.51
C ARG A 91 15.52 2.68 15.50
N LEU A 92 15.79 1.87 16.51
CA LEU A 92 15.26 0.52 16.63
C LEU A 92 13.76 0.52 16.92
N SER A 93 13.25 1.55 17.63
CA SER A 93 11.82 1.79 17.87
C SER A 93 11.10 2.22 16.59
N VAL A 94 11.66 3.20 15.87
CA VAL A 94 11.11 3.72 14.61
C VAL A 94 11.16 2.69 13.48
N GLY A 95 12.24 1.91 13.39
CA GLY A 95 12.38 0.81 12.44
C GLY A 95 12.66 1.22 10.99
N VAL A 96 12.86 2.51 10.69
CA VAL A 96 13.23 3.08 9.39
C VAL A 96 14.34 4.14 9.54
N PRO A 97 15.22 4.33 8.53
CA PRO A 97 16.32 5.32 8.61
C PRO A 97 15.85 6.76 8.82
N ALA A 98 16.70 7.64 9.39
CA ALA A 98 16.38 9.08 9.57
C ALA A 98 16.10 9.75 8.22
N THR A 99 16.79 9.32 7.17
CA THR A 99 16.51 9.78 5.81
C THR A 99 15.10 9.38 5.37
N VAL A 100 14.49 8.30 5.84
CA VAL A 100 13.11 7.99 5.44
C VAL A 100 12.09 8.77 6.30
N GLU A 101 12.38 9.02 7.58
CA GLU A 101 11.55 9.90 8.41
C GLU A 101 11.59 11.37 7.98
N HIS A 102 12.77 11.85 7.56
CA HIS A 102 13.00 13.27 7.25
C HIS A 102 13.16 13.56 5.74
N SER A 103 13.34 12.55 4.87
CA SER A 103 13.42 12.74 3.40
C SER A 103 12.11 12.42 2.68
N ALA A 104 10.97 12.85 3.23
CA ALA A 104 9.84 13.22 2.38
C ALA A 104 10.25 14.23 1.27
N GLU A 105 11.43 14.87 1.40
CA GLU A 105 11.84 15.94 0.50
C GLU A 105 13.07 15.67 -0.39
N ALA A 106 13.91 14.64 -0.15
CA ALA A 106 15.15 14.50 -0.96
C ALA A 106 15.86 13.13 -0.92
N ASN A 107 15.36 12.10 -1.61
CA ASN A 107 16.21 11.22 -2.44
C ASN A 107 15.40 10.16 -3.20
N ASP A 108 15.59 10.16 -4.52
CA ASP A 108 15.51 9.07 -5.53
C ASP A 108 14.24 8.21 -5.63
N GLY A 109 13.59 7.85 -4.53
CA GLY A 109 12.28 7.20 -4.54
C GLY A 109 11.18 8.14 -5.06
N GLY A 110 11.29 9.45 -4.79
CA GLY A 110 10.39 10.46 -5.36
C GLY A 110 10.63 10.72 -6.85
N ALA A 111 11.86 10.54 -7.34
CA ALA A 111 12.19 10.69 -8.76
C ALA A 111 11.70 9.49 -9.58
N GLU A 112 11.94 8.26 -9.12
CA GLU A 112 11.41 7.05 -9.77
C GLU A 112 9.88 6.94 -9.61
N THR A 113 9.32 7.27 -8.44
CA THR A 113 7.85 7.34 -8.27
C THR A 113 7.26 8.44 -9.16
N GLY A 114 7.89 9.61 -9.21
CA GLY A 114 7.47 10.71 -10.09
C GLY A 114 7.54 10.34 -11.57
N LYS A 115 8.58 9.61 -11.97
CA LYS A 115 8.73 9.04 -13.31
C LYS A 115 7.65 8.00 -13.60
N TRP A 116 7.35 7.07 -12.69
CA TRP A 116 6.28 6.09 -12.88
C TRP A 116 4.90 6.73 -12.91
N VAL A 117 4.68 7.80 -12.14
CA VAL A 117 3.45 8.61 -12.19
C VAL A 117 3.35 9.35 -13.52
N ALA A 118 4.45 9.94 -14.01
CA ALA A 118 4.49 10.62 -15.30
C ALA A 118 4.24 9.64 -16.46
N GLU A 119 4.90 8.48 -16.46
CA GLU A 119 4.67 7.39 -17.44
C GLU A 119 3.21 6.94 -17.44
N THR A 120 2.64 6.68 -16.25
CA THR A 120 1.24 6.24 -16.13
C THR A 120 0.26 7.32 -16.59
N THR A 121 0.54 8.59 -16.28
CA THR A 121 -0.27 9.74 -16.73
C THR A 121 -0.19 9.91 -18.24
N GLN A 122 1.00 9.75 -18.82
CA GLN A 122 1.21 9.78 -20.26
C GLN A 122 0.40 8.67 -20.94
N SER A 123 0.51 7.41 -20.50
CA SER A 123 -0.27 6.30 -21.06
C SER A 123 -1.79 6.53 -20.93
N PHE A 124 -2.25 7.19 -19.86
CA PHE A 124 -3.66 7.57 -19.71
C PHE A 124 -4.09 8.65 -20.69
N ILE A 125 -3.28 9.70 -20.88
CA ILE A 125 -3.54 10.76 -21.87
C ILE A 125 -3.58 10.16 -23.28
N THR A 126 -2.62 9.30 -23.62
CA THR A 126 -2.56 8.61 -24.91
C THR A 126 -3.79 7.74 -25.15
N PHE A 127 -4.23 6.98 -24.13
CA PHE A 127 -5.46 6.19 -24.21
C PHE A 127 -6.71 7.07 -24.40
N MET A 128 -6.81 8.19 -23.68
CA MET A 128 -7.91 9.15 -23.82
C MET A 128 -7.92 9.85 -25.19
N ASP A 129 -6.75 10.16 -25.76
CA ASP A 129 -6.62 10.76 -27.08
C ASP A 129 -7.04 9.77 -28.18
N ALA A 130 -6.65 8.50 -28.07
CA ALA A 130 -7.13 7.43 -28.94
C ALA A 130 -8.67 7.34 -28.98
N LEU A 131 -9.34 7.49 -27.82
CA LEU A 131 -10.81 7.52 -27.76
C LEU A 131 -11.40 8.77 -28.44
N LYS A 132 -10.77 9.94 -28.27
CA LYS A 132 -11.20 11.19 -28.92
C LYS A 132 -11.02 11.16 -30.44
N LEU A 133 -10.01 10.44 -30.93
CA LEU A 133 -9.77 10.19 -32.36
C LEU A 133 -10.72 9.13 -32.96
N ASN A 134 -11.75 8.69 -32.22
CA ASN A 134 -12.71 7.66 -32.61
C ASN A 134 -12.05 6.30 -32.96
N LEU A 135 -10.92 5.96 -32.35
CA LEU A 135 -10.38 4.61 -32.42
C LEU A 135 -11.30 3.70 -31.61
N ARG A 136 -12.18 2.97 -32.31
CA ARG A 136 -13.20 2.09 -31.73
C ARG A 136 -12.92 0.61 -31.97
N ALA A 137 -11.89 0.30 -32.76
CA ALA A 137 -11.48 -1.07 -33.01
C ALA A 137 -10.79 -1.64 -31.77
N LYS A 138 -11.24 -2.83 -31.35
CA LYS A 138 -10.70 -3.54 -30.18
C LYS A 138 -9.19 -3.76 -30.29
N ASP A 139 -8.71 -4.13 -31.47
CA ASP A 139 -7.28 -4.40 -31.74
C ASP A 139 -6.41 -3.14 -31.66
N GLN A 140 -7.00 -1.96 -31.88
CA GLN A 140 -6.31 -0.67 -31.79
C GLN A 140 -6.23 -0.15 -30.35
N LEU A 141 -7.23 -0.43 -29.50
CA LEU A 141 -7.26 0.00 -28.10
C LEU A 141 -6.51 -0.94 -27.15
N HIS A 142 -6.44 -2.23 -27.48
CA HIS A 142 -5.77 -3.25 -26.67
C HIS A 142 -4.30 -2.93 -26.31
N PRO A 143 -3.42 -2.49 -27.24
CA PRO A 143 -2.03 -2.15 -26.89
C PRO A 143 -1.94 -1.01 -25.87
N PHE A 144 -2.73 0.07 -26.03
CA PHE A 144 -2.73 1.21 -25.10
C PHE A 144 -3.27 0.85 -23.72
N LEU A 145 -4.29 -0.01 -23.66
CA LEU A 145 -4.85 -0.51 -22.41
C LEU A 145 -3.85 -1.40 -21.65
N THR A 146 -3.11 -2.26 -22.37
CA THR A 146 -2.09 -3.14 -21.78
C THR A 146 -0.96 -2.32 -21.16
N GLU A 147 -0.53 -1.26 -21.83
CA GLU A 147 0.50 -0.34 -21.35
C GLU A 147 0.03 0.42 -20.09
N LEU A 148 -1.20 0.95 -20.09
CA LEU A 148 -1.81 1.61 -18.93
C LEU A 148 -1.93 0.67 -17.72
N MET A 149 -2.42 -0.55 -17.93
CA MET A 149 -2.59 -1.55 -16.85
C MET A 149 -1.25 -2.02 -16.28
N SER A 150 -0.20 -2.06 -17.11
CA SER A 150 1.16 -2.39 -16.69
C SER A 150 1.76 -1.30 -15.80
N GLY A 151 1.53 -0.02 -16.13
CA GLY A 151 1.91 1.11 -15.27
C GLY A 151 1.15 1.09 -13.94
N TYR A 152 -0.15 0.85 -13.99
CA TYR A 152 -1.02 0.84 -12.80
C TYR A 152 -0.69 -0.28 -11.80
N SER A 153 -0.22 -1.43 -12.29
CA SER A 153 0.12 -2.59 -11.45
C SER A 153 1.37 -2.38 -10.60
N ARG A 154 2.16 -1.33 -10.88
CA ARG A 154 3.37 -0.96 -10.12
C ARG A 154 3.04 -0.25 -8.81
N PHE A 155 1.83 0.30 -8.64
CA PHE A 155 1.41 0.99 -7.43
C PHE A 155 0.80 0.03 -6.40
N LYS A 156 1.18 0.18 -5.12
CA LYS A 156 0.57 -0.54 -4.00
C LYS A 156 -0.86 0.00 -3.77
N GLY A 157 -1.84 -0.90 -3.63
CA GLY A 157 -3.27 -0.54 -3.51
C GLY A 157 -4.02 -0.45 -4.85
N SER A 158 -3.35 -0.77 -5.96
CA SER A 158 -3.94 -0.65 -7.30
C SER A 158 -5.14 -1.57 -7.56
N GLY A 159 -5.32 -2.64 -6.78
CA GLY A 159 -6.45 -3.57 -6.88
C GLY A 159 -7.78 -3.05 -6.33
N GLU A 160 -7.78 -1.98 -5.54
CA GLU A 160 -8.97 -1.46 -4.85
C GLU A 160 -9.75 -0.42 -5.68
N TRP A 161 -9.24 -0.09 -6.87
CA TRP A 161 -9.85 0.93 -7.72
C TRP A 161 -10.98 0.37 -8.59
N GLU A 162 -12.21 0.75 -8.27
CA GLU A 162 -13.46 0.46 -9.01
C GLU A 162 -13.39 0.84 -10.51
N GLY A 163 -12.54 1.80 -10.88
CA GLY A 163 -12.38 2.24 -12.27
C GLY A 163 -11.72 1.21 -13.19
N ARG A 164 -11.02 0.20 -12.67
CA ARG A 164 -10.41 -0.88 -13.47
C ARG A 164 -11.45 -1.64 -14.29
N GLY A 165 -12.58 -1.99 -13.66
CA GLY A 165 -13.67 -2.70 -14.33
C GLY A 165 -14.30 -1.88 -15.46
N LYS A 166 -14.45 -0.57 -15.26
CA LYS A 166 -15.06 0.35 -16.24
C LYS A 166 -14.19 0.55 -17.48
N ILE A 167 -12.86 0.64 -17.31
CA ILE A 167 -11.91 0.77 -18.43
C ILE A 167 -11.85 -0.52 -19.26
N LEU A 168 -11.81 -1.69 -18.60
CA LEU A 168 -11.85 -2.97 -19.30
C LEU A 168 -13.18 -3.17 -20.04
N HIS A 169 -14.31 -2.83 -19.39
CA HIS A 169 -15.65 -2.96 -19.95
C HIS A 169 -15.90 -2.04 -21.17
N CYS A 170 -15.31 -0.84 -21.18
CA CYS A 170 -15.41 0.10 -22.31
C CYS A 170 -14.88 -0.50 -23.63
N THR A 171 -13.82 -1.33 -23.57
CA THR A 171 -13.28 -2.01 -24.76
C THR A 171 -14.07 -3.25 -25.19
N ALA A 172 -14.94 -3.78 -24.32
CA ALA A 172 -15.75 -4.96 -24.59
C ALA A 172 -17.06 -4.64 -25.33
N LEU A 173 -17.59 -3.42 -25.20
CA LEU A 173 -18.88 -3.00 -25.79
C LEU A 173 -18.79 -2.34 -27.18
N ALA A 174 -17.58 -2.12 -27.71
CA ALA A 174 -17.40 -1.32 -28.93
C ALA A 174 -17.79 -1.99 -30.29
N PRO A 175 -17.88 -3.33 -30.48
CA PRO A 175 -18.13 -3.87 -31.81
C PRO A 175 -19.61 -4.25 -31.97
N THR A 176 -20.57 -3.31 -31.90
CA THR A 176 -21.95 -3.64 -32.28
C THR A 176 -22.76 -2.45 -32.80
N LEU A 177 -22.20 -1.47 -33.51
CA LEU A 177 -23.05 -0.41 -34.10
C LEU A 177 -22.70 0.09 -35.52
N ALA A 178 -21.78 -0.53 -36.25
CA ALA A 178 -21.59 -0.20 -37.67
C ALA A 178 -21.10 -1.44 -38.43
N PRO A 179 -21.85 -1.98 -39.42
CA PRO A 179 -22.50 -1.21 -40.48
C PRO A 179 -23.87 -1.77 -40.93
N THR A 180 -24.98 -1.15 -40.52
CA THR A 180 -26.31 -1.40 -41.16
C THR A 180 -27.06 -0.09 -41.36
N LEU A 181 -26.39 0.93 -41.87
CA LEU A 181 -27.07 2.17 -42.28
C LEU A 181 -26.49 2.67 -43.61
N ALA A 182 -26.75 1.90 -44.65
CA ALA A 182 -26.80 2.38 -46.03
C ALA A 182 -28.09 1.83 -46.65
N PRO A 183 -28.89 2.59 -47.41
CA PRO A 183 -29.29 4.00 -47.25
C PRO A 183 -30.79 4.14 -47.54
N THR A 184 -31.69 4.25 -46.56
CA THR A 184 -33.14 4.39 -46.86
C THR A 184 -33.89 5.23 -45.83
N LEU A 185 -33.64 6.53 -45.75
CA LEU A 185 -34.63 7.46 -45.20
C LEU A 185 -34.62 8.75 -46.03
N ALA A 186 -35.16 8.63 -47.24
CA ALA A 186 -35.88 9.72 -47.87
C ALA A 186 -37.06 10.11 -46.98
N PRO A 187 -37.43 11.39 -46.91
CA PRO A 187 -37.76 12.04 -45.66
C PRO A 187 -39.27 12.10 -45.40
N THR A 188 -39.62 12.09 -44.11
CA THR A 188 -40.47 13.13 -43.49
C THR A 188 -42.00 13.08 -43.68
N LEU A 189 -42.67 13.12 -42.53
CA LEU A 189 -44.10 13.43 -42.24
C LEU A 189 -45.11 12.31 -42.55
N ALA A 190 -46.01 11.90 -41.66
CA ALA A 190 -46.79 12.74 -40.76
C ALA A 190 -47.37 11.92 -39.57
N PRO A 191 -47.75 12.58 -38.46
CA PRO A 191 -48.26 12.01 -37.22
C PRO A 191 -49.79 11.83 -37.27
N THR A 192 -50.42 11.02 -36.40
CA THR A 192 -51.84 11.09 -35.96
C THR A 192 -52.06 9.96 -34.92
N LEU A 193 -52.05 10.26 -33.62
CA LEU A 193 -53.26 10.35 -32.77
C LEU A 193 -54.17 9.11 -32.83
N ALA A 194 -54.15 8.29 -31.77
CA ALA A 194 -55.29 8.04 -30.87
C ALA A 194 -55.16 6.68 -30.13
N PRO A 195 -55.77 6.56 -28.94
CA PRO A 195 -55.40 5.62 -27.88
C PRO A 195 -56.35 4.40 -27.81
N THR A 196 -55.95 3.29 -27.20
CA THR A 196 -56.88 2.30 -26.64
C THR A 196 -56.25 1.59 -25.46
N LEU A 197 -56.98 1.60 -24.35
CA LEU A 197 -56.62 1.15 -23.02
C LEU A 197 -56.71 -0.38 -22.86
N THR A 198 -55.66 -0.97 -22.26
CA THR A 198 -55.73 -2.00 -21.18
C THR A 198 -56.32 -3.39 -21.50
N PRO A 199 -56.27 -4.38 -20.59
CA PRO A 199 -55.12 -4.90 -19.82
C PRO A 199 -55.07 -6.46 -19.81
N THR A 200 -53.89 -7.08 -19.71
CA THR A 200 -53.79 -8.46 -19.20
C THR A 200 -52.68 -8.52 -18.17
N LEU A 201 -53.09 -8.37 -16.92
CA LEU A 201 -52.31 -8.64 -15.73
C LEU A 201 -52.23 -10.16 -15.51
N ALA A 202 -51.21 -10.59 -14.76
CA ALA A 202 -50.98 -11.93 -14.22
C ALA A 202 -50.19 -12.90 -15.11
N CYS A 203 -48.89 -13.03 -14.84
CA CYS A 203 -48.47 -14.12 -13.94
C CYS A 203 -47.03 -13.95 -13.43
N ALA A 204 -46.88 -14.13 -12.12
CA ALA A 204 -45.68 -14.61 -11.42
C ALA A 204 -44.43 -13.71 -11.30
N LEU A 205 -44.45 -12.88 -10.25
CA LEU A 205 -43.33 -12.72 -9.30
C LEU A 205 -42.93 -14.10 -8.71
N PRO A 206 -41.66 -14.32 -8.31
CA PRO A 206 -41.26 -13.89 -6.96
C PRO A 206 -39.81 -13.39 -6.75
N LEU A 207 -39.75 -12.45 -5.79
CA LEU A 207 -38.77 -12.32 -4.69
C LEU A 207 -37.39 -11.69 -5.01
N VAL A 208 -37.09 -10.48 -4.50
CA VAL A 208 -36.58 -10.16 -3.12
C VAL A 208 -35.14 -10.69 -2.98
N SER A 209 -34.09 -9.85 -2.88
CA SER A 209 -33.88 -8.84 -1.82
C SER A 209 -32.83 -7.81 -2.24
N ASP A 210 -33.12 -6.53 -2.05
CA ASP A 210 -32.14 -5.45 -1.91
C ASP A 210 -32.52 -4.69 -0.62
N ASP A 211 -31.60 -4.61 0.33
CA ASP A 211 -31.59 -3.66 1.44
C ASP A 211 -30.44 -2.68 1.13
N PRO A 212 -30.68 -1.37 1.21
CA PRO A 212 -29.92 -0.65 2.24
C PRO A 212 -30.72 0.49 2.90
N SER A 213 -30.84 0.38 4.22
CA SER A 213 -30.50 1.43 5.19
C SER A 213 -30.82 2.89 4.84
N THR A 214 -31.89 3.45 5.42
CA THR A 214 -31.85 4.77 6.09
C THR A 214 -33.04 4.89 7.06
N PRO A 215 -32.83 5.28 8.34
CA PRO A 215 -33.91 5.79 9.17
C PRO A 215 -33.73 7.28 9.40
N GLU A 216 -34.72 8.07 8.97
CA GLU A 216 -34.94 9.40 9.54
C GLU A 216 -36.39 9.51 10.05
N GLN A 217 -36.48 9.95 11.31
CA GLN A 217 -37.62 10.57 11.99
C GLN A 217 -38.73 9.67 12.54
N SER A 218 -38.85 9.62 13.87
CA SER A 218 -39.88 10.37 14.60
C SER A 218 -39.95 9.95 16.08
N LEU A 219 -39.77 10.96 16.94
CA LEU A 219 -40.48 11.21 18.22
C LEU A 219 -40.60 10.13 19.32
N HIS A 220 -40.39 10.65 20.53
CA HIS A 220 -40.96 10.23 21.82
C HIS A 220 -40.28 9.09 22.58
N ALA A 221 -39.25 9.46 23.34
CA ALA A 221 -39.02 8.89 24.67
C ALA A 221 -38.51 9.97 25.64
N ARG A 222 -39.41 10.41 26.52
CA ARG A 222 -39.13 11.17 27.74
C ARG A 222 -38.23 10.34 28.64
N ALA A 223 -37.05 10.86 29.00
CA ALA A 223 -36.43 10.68 30.33
C ALA A 223 -35.11 11.48 30.39
N ILE A 224 -35.19 12.76 30.72
CA ILE A 224 -34.08 13.47 31.33
C ILE A 224 -34.40 13.59 32.82
N SER A 225 -33.56 12.89 33.59
CA SER A 225 -33.21 13.07 35.00
C SER A 225 -33.44 14.51 35.47
N GLN A 226 -34.20 14.75 36.54
CA GLN A 226 -33.60 15.06 37.85
C GLN A 226 -32.19 15.63 37.74
N ILE A 227 -32.05 16.95 37.96
CA ILE A 227 -31.08 17.63 38.82
C ILE A 227 -31.32 19.14 38.60
N ASP A 228 -31.69 19.81 39.69
CA ASP A 228 -31.91 21.26 39.94
C ASP A 228 -32.83 22.06 38.98
#